data_AF-A0A2T5MFT3-F1
#
_entry.id   AF-A0A2T5MFT3-F1
#
_cell.length_a   1.000
_cell.length_b   1.000
_cell.length_c   1.000
_cell.angle_alpha   90.00
_cell.angle_beta   90.00
_cell.angle_gamma   90.00
#
_symmetry.space_group_name_H-M   'P 1'
#
loop_
_entity.id
_entity.type
_entity.pdbx_description
1 polymer ?
#
loop_
_entity_poly.entity_id
_entity_poly.type
_entity_poly.pdbx_seq_one_letter_code
_entity_poly.pdbx_strand_id
1 'polypeptide(L)'
;MQKPLYLHSDKRPPPQKTGSFAMHAKVLVAIALLAGCSVANAAVEWNSLSSAQQTVLLPMQKNWASLPSARQDKLALGAARWTAMTPQQRTEAQQRLQFWKTLTPQQQAATLAKRNDYRKMSPAQRLQLQKTQQSYELLPSSEQGALRKQFEQLQQQVPQSALSPASGLPSIGGAGLPPVTATPINVLPVH
;
A
#
# COMPACT_ATOMS: atom_id res chain seq x y z
N MET A 1 20.44 -52.79 41.36
CA MET A 1 21.42 -52.57 40.26
C MET A 1 20.73 -51.81 39.13
N GLN A 2 21.46 -50.90 38.46
CA GLN A 2 21.06 -49.80 37.57
C GLN A 2 19.80 -49.95 36.65
N LYS A 3 18.99 -48.86 36.62
CA LYS A 3 18.35 -48.06 35.51
C LYS A 3 18.07 -48.69 34.11
N PRO A 4 17.16 -48.15 33.26
CA PRO A 4 16.54 -46.81 33.29
C PRO A 4 15.03 -46.72 32.93
N LEU A 5 14.54 -45.48 33.07
CA LEU A 5 13.23 -44.95 32.68
C LEU A 5 13.35 -44.33 31.28
N TYR A 6 12.44 -44.66 30.35
CA TYR A 6 12.13 -43.86 29.16
C TYR A 6 10.67 -44.10 28.71
N LEU A 7 9.89 -43.01 28.68
CA LEU A 7 8.76 -42.82 27.76
C LEU A 7 9.22 -43.11 26.32
N HIS A 8 8.38 -43.69 25.46
CA HIS A 8 8.22 -43.28 24.06
C HIS A 8 6.97 -43.91 23.43
N SER A 9 6.16 -43.01 22.86
CA SER A 9 5.42 -43.08 21.59
C SER A 9 4.61 -44.32 21.20
N ASP A 10 3.33 -44.00 20.98
CA ASP A 10 2.34 -44.75 20.23
C ASP A 10 2.82 -45.07 18.79
N LYS A 11 2.34 -46.21 18.30
CA LYS A 11 2.78 -46.89 17.09
C LYS A 11 2.18 -46.27 15.84
N ARG A 12 2.97 -46.18 14.75
CA ARG A 12 2.76 -46.97 13.52
C ARG A 12 3.91 -46.79 12.49
N PRO A 13 4.16 -47.83 11.64
CA PRO A 13 5.44 -48.08 10.95
C PRO A 13 5.65 -47.35 9.59
N PRO A 14 6.91 -47.32 9.07
CA PRO A 14 7.33 -46.83 7.75
C PRO A 14 7.32 -47.97 6.68
N PRO A 15 7.99 -47.85 5.51
CA PRO A 15 7.92 -46.90 4.39
C PRO A 15 7.52 -47.62 3.07
N GLN A 16 7.19 -46.89 1.99
CA GLN A 16 7.28 -47.46 0.64
C GLN A 16 8.12 -46.59 -0.31
N LYS A 17 8.99 -47.31 -1.01
CA LYS A 17 10.16 -46.91 -1.77
C LYS A 17 9.80 -46.55 -3.22
N THR A 18 10.31 -45.39 -3.65
CA THR A 18 11.10 -45.12 -4.87
C THR A 18 10.70 -45.74 -6.22
N GLY A 19 10.56 -44.87 -7.21
CA GLY A 19 10.82 -45.16 -8.63
C GLY A 19 11.19 -43.86 -9.34
N SER A 20 12.49 -43.66 -9.58
CA SER A 20 13.10 -42.47 -10.19
C SER A 20 12.92 -42.46 -11.71
N PHE A 21 12.68 -41.26 -12.24
CA PHE A 21 13.03 -40.68 -13.56
C PHE A 21 13.49 -41.60 -14.72
N ALA A 22 12.81 -41.45 -15.87
CA ALA A 22 13.46 -41.49 -17.18
C ALA A 22 12.70 -40.60 -18.18
N MET A 23 13.42 -39.67 -18.79
CA MET A 23 12.96 -38.69 -19.78
C MET A 23 12.62 -39.33 -21.13
N HIS A 24 11.77 -38.69 -21.94
CA HIS A 24 12.15 -37.99 -23.19
C HIS A 24 10.89 -37.59 -23.99
N ALA A 25 10.64 -36.28 -23.98
CA ALA A 25 10.11 -35.47 -25.07
C ALA A 25 9.38 -36.18 -26.22
N LYS A 26 8.04 -36.06 -26.21
CA LYS A 26 7.28 -35.74 -27.41
C LYS A 26 6.42 -34.50 -27.12
N VAL A 27 6.92 -33.36 -27.61
CA VAL A 27 6.14 -32.28 -28.25
C VAL A 27 5.10 -31.61 -27.33
N LEU A 28 5.48 -30.56 -26.60
CA LEU A 28 5.36 -29.15 -27.01
C LEU A 28 3.97 -28.78 -27.58
N VAL A 29 3.37 -27.77 -26.95
CA VAL A 29 2.26 -26.94 -27.44
C VAL A 29 0.84 -27.47 -27.18
N ALA A 30 0.35 -27.21 -25.97
CA ALA A 30 -1.01 -26.66 -25.80
C ALA A 30 -0.97 -25.34 -24.98
N ILE A 31 0.16 -24.63 -25.04
CA ILE A 31 0.26 -23.18 -24.84
C ILE A 31 0.17 -22.56 -26.25
N ALA A 32 -1.00 -22.67 -26.87
CA ALA A 32 -1.33 -22.00 -28.13
C ALA A 32 -2.85 -21.89 -28.28
N LEU A 33 -3.49 -21.22 -27.32
CA LEU A 33 -4.65 -20.35 -27.56
C LEU A 33 -4.46 -19.04 -26.76
N LEU A 34 -3.21 -18.57 -26.74
CA LEU A 34 -2.85 -17.15 -26.62
C LEU A 34 -3.10 -16.47 -27.99
N ALA A 35 -4.33 -16.57 -28.48
CA ALA A 35 -4.84 -15.77 -29.58
C ALA A 35 -5.82 -14.77 -28.98
N GLY A 36 -5.27 -13.65 -28.50
CA GLY A 36 -5.95 -12.36 -28.43
C GLY A 36 -7.42 -12.34 -28.01
N CYS A 37 -7.78 -12.94 -26.87
CA CYS A 37 -8.89 -12.35 -26.11
C CYS A 37 -8.34 -11.07 -25.49
N SER A 38 -8.36 -9.99 -26.26
CA SER A 38 -8.71 -8.71 -25.66
C SER A 38 -10.00 -8.99 -24.91
N VAL A 39 -9.93 -9.15 -23.60
CA VAL A 39 -11.13 -9.04 -22.77
C VAL A 39 -11.57 -7.63 -23.06
N ALA A 40 -12.52 -7.45 -23.97
CA ALA A 40 -13.24 -6.21 -24.06
C ALA A 40 -13.72 -6.01 -22.62
N ASN A 41 -13.16 -5.01 -21.91
CA ASN A 41 -13.66 -4.63 -20.61
C ASN A 41 -15.13 -4.32 -20.85
N ALA A 42 -16.00 -5.29 -20.57
CA ALA A 42 -17.41 -5.19 -20.83
C ALA A 42 -17.88 -3.98 -20.03
N ALA A 43 -18.57 -3.07 -20.70
CA ALA A 43 -19.16 -1.91 -20.07
C ALA A 43 -19.98 -2.38 -18.85
N VAL A 44 -19.82 -1.69 -17.71
CA VAL A 44 -20.68 -1.98 -16.55
C VAL A 44 -22.07 -1.50 -16.93
N GLU A 45 -23.00 -2.44 -17.10
CA GLU A 45 -24.39 -2.10 -17.43
C GLU A 45 -25.05 -1.38 -16.26
N TRP A 46 -25.83 -0.33 -16.54
CA TRP A 46 -26.51 0.46 -15.51
C TRP A 46 -27.39 -0.41 -14.59
N ASN A 47 -28.06 -1.41 -15.18
CA ASN A 47 -28.94 -2.33 -14.47
C ASN A 47 -28.19 -3.38 -13.62
N SER A 48 -26.88 -3.52 -13.80
CA SER A 48 -26.05 -4.40 -12.96
C SER A 48 -25.64 -3.75 -11.64
N LEU A 49 -25.78 -2.43 -11.52
CA LEU A 49 -25.51 -1.68 -10.29
C LEU A 49 -26.61 -1.93 -9.26
N SER A 50 -26.24 -1.96 -7.97
CA SER A 50 -27.23 -2.05 -6.90
C SER A 50 -28.07 -0.77 -6.82
N SER A 51 -29.30 -0.86 -6.29
CA SER A 51 -30.17 0.33 -6.11
C SER A 51 -29.48 1.48 -5.36
N ALA A 52 -28.69 1.15 -4.34
CA ALA A 52 -27.90 2.14 -3.60
C ALA A 52 -26.81 2.80 -4.47
N GLN A 53 -26.14 2.03 -5.33
CA GLN A 53 -25.13 2.56 -6.27
C GLN A 53 -25.77 3.43 -7.34
N GLN A 54 -26.90 2.99 -7.91
CA GLN A 54 -27.67 3.77 -8.88
C GLN A 54 -28.14 5.10 -8.29
N THR A 55 -28.52 5.13 -7.01
CA THR A 55 -28.90 6.37 -6.32
C THR A 55 -27.75 7.36 -6.25
N VAL A 56 -26.53 6.89 -5.95
CA VAL A 56 -25.33 7.74 -5.90
C VAL A 56 -24.93 8.22 -7.30
N LEU A 57 -25.15 7.39 -8.31
CA LEU A 57 -24.77 7.67 -9.70
C LEU A 57 -25.90 8.27 -10.54
N LEU A 58 -27.05 8.59 -9.93
CA LEU A 58 -28.24 9.09 -10.62
C LEU A 58 -27.95 10.28 -11.56
N PRO A 59 -27.11 11.27 -11.20
CA PRO A 59 -26.77 12.37 -12.11
C PRO A 59 -26.10 11.93 -13.42
N MET A 60 -25.56 10.71 -13.47
CA MET A 60 -24.82 10.14 -14.59
C MET A 60 -25.64 9.10 -15.36
N GLN A 61 -26.88 8.82 -14.95
CA GLN A 61 -27.72 7.79 -15.57
C GLN A 61 -27.91 8.03 -17.08
N LYS A 62 -28.28 9.27 -17.45
CA LYS A 62 -28.62 9.64 -18.84
C LYS A 62 -27.46 9.41 -19.82
N ASN A 63 -26.22 9.63 -19.38
CA ASN A 63 -25.02 9.50 -20.21
C ASN A 63 -24.18 8.26 -19.85
N TRP A 64 -24.69 7.36 -19.00
CA TRP A 64 -23.91 6.23 -18.51
C TRP A 64 -23.36 5.36 -19.64
N ALA A 65 -24.22 4.99 -20.59
CA ALA A 65 -23.86 4.14 -21.72
C ALA A 65 -22.86 4.80 -22.68
N SER A 66 -22.72 6.13 -22.68
CA SER A 66 -21.73 6.83 -23.50
C SER A 66 -20.39 7.05 -22.81
N LEU A 67 -20.27 6.70 -21.52
CA LEU A 67 -19.00 6.75 -20.81
C LEU A 67 -18.08 5.61 -21.29
N PRO A 68 -16.77 5.86 -21.44
CA PRO A 68 -15.81 4.78 -21.66
C PRO A 68 -15.90 3.73 -20.55
N SER A 69 -15.73 2.44 -20.88
CA SER A 69 -15.85 1.34 -19.91
C SER A 69 -14.97 1.53 -18.68
N ALA A 70 -13.71 1.93 -18.88
CA ALA A 70 -12.79 2.25 -17.77
C ALA A 70 -13.29 3.37 -16.84
N ARG A 71 -14.14 4.28 -17.33
CA ARG A 71 -14.77 5.33 -16.51
C ARG A 71 -15.99 4.77 -15.77
N GLN A 72 -16.80 3.94 -16.42
CA GLN A 72 -17.91 3.23 -15.78
C GLN A 72 -17.39 2.37 -14.62
N ASP A 73 -16.33 1.60 -14.83
CA ASP A 73 -15.67 0.77 -13.79
C ASP A 73 -15.28 1.59 -12.57
N LYS A 74 -14.61 2.73 -12.78
CA LYS A 74 -14.17 3.61 -11.70
C LYS A 74 -15.34 4.23 -10.93
N LEU A 75 -16.41 4.60 -11.63
CA LEU A 75 -17.61 5.17 -11.02
C LEU A 75 -18.38 4.13 -10.23
N ALA A 76 -18.56 2.93 -10.79
CA ALA A 76 -19.19 1.80 -10.12
C ALA A 76 -18.43 1.41 -8.84
N LEU A 77 -17.09 1.29 -8.91
CA LEU A 77 -16.25 1.04 -7.75
C LEU A 77 -16.33 2.17 -6.71
N GLY A 78 -16.37 3.43 -7.17
CA GLY A 78 -16.55 4.60 -6.31
C GLY A 78 -17.88 4.57 -5.56
N ALA A 79 -18.97 4.27 -6.27
CA ALA A 79 -20.31 4.14 -5.71
C ALA A 79 -20.39 2.99 -4.71
N ALA A 80 -19.84 1.83 -5.04
CA ALA A 80 -19.78 0.68 -4.13
C ALA A 80 -19.09 1.03 -2.79
N ARG A 81 -17.94 1.72 -2.86
CA ARG A 81 -17.22 2.18 -1.68
C ARG A 81 -18.01 3.21 -0.90
N TRP A 82 -18.66 4.15 -1.58
CA TRP A 82 -19.50 5.17 -0.94
C TRP A 82 -20.70 4.57 -0.20
N THR A 83 -21.37 3.59 -0.83
CA THR A 83 -22.52 2.92 -0.22
C THR A 83 -22.13 2.10 1.00
N ALA A 84 -20.92 1.54 1.03
CA ALA A 84 -20.38 0.78 2.16
C ALA A 84 -19.87 1.65 3.33
N MET A 85 -19.72 2.97 3.14
CA MET A 85 -19.25 3.87 4.19
C MET A 85 -20.33 4.18 5.23
N THR A 86 -19.91 4.29 6.48
CA THR A 86 -20.74 4.87 7.56
C THR A 86 -20.95 6.37 7.34
N PRO A 87 -21.95 7.00 7.98
CA PRO A 87 -22.16 8.45 7.87
C PRO A 87 -20.92 9.28 8.22
N GLN A 88 -20.20 8.91 9.27
CA GLN A 88 -18.95 9.57 9.66
C GLN A 88 -17.87 9.44 8.57
N GLN A 89 -17.67 8.23 8.03
CA GLN A 89 -16.70 8.00 6.96
C GLN A 89 -17.03 8.80 5.68
N ARG A 90 -18.32 8.97 5.39
CA ARG A 90 -18.78 9.81 4.27
C ARG A 90 -18.44 11.28 4.51
N THR A 91 -18.65 11.80 5.72
CA THR A 91 -18.27 13.18 6.08
C THR A 91 -16.77 13.41 5.90
N GLU A 92 -15.93 12.51 6.41
CA GLU A 92 -14.48 12.61 6.22
C GLU A 92 -14.08 12.51 4.75
N ALA A 93 -14.71 11.61 3.98
CA ALA A 93 -14.45 11.49 2.56
C ALA A 93 -14.81 12.77 1.80
N GLN A 94 -15.92 13.43 2.16
CA GLN A 94 -16.30 14.74 1.61
C GLN A 94 -15.27 15.80 1.96
N GLN A 95 -14.84 15.90 3.22
CA GLN A 95 -13.82 16.86 3.64
C GLN A 95 -12.51 16.67 2.86
N ARG A 96 -12.04 15.43 2.73
CA ARG A 96 -10.86 15.09 1.93
C ARG A 96 -11.04 15.47 0.45
N LEU A 97 -12.23 15.28 -0.11
CA LEU A 97 -12.54 15.69 -1.48
C LEU A 97 -12.56 17.21 -1.64
N GLN A 98 -13.11 17.95 -0.68
CA GLN A 98 -13.10 19.42 -0.72
C GLN A 98 -11.67 19.95 -0.65
N PHE A 99 -10.86 19.43 0.28
CA PHE A 99 -9.44 19.75 0.34
C PHE A 99 -8.71 19.40 -0.97
N TRP A 100 -9.01 18.24 -1.57
CA TRP A 100 -8.43 17.86 -2.86
C TRP A 100 -8.70 18.89 -3.96
N LYS A 101 -9.92 19.43 -4.00
CA LYS A 101 -10.33 20.44 -4.99
C LYS A 101 -9.62 21.77 -4.81
N THR A 102 -9.16 22.10 -3.60
CA THR A 102 -8.39 23.34 -3.34
C THR A 102 -6.91 23.21 -3.72
N LEU A 103 -6.40 22.00 -3.97
CA LEU A 103 -5.01 21.77 -4.35
C LEU A 103 -4.76 22.21 -5.81
N THR A 104 -3.59 22.80 -6.06
CA THR A 104 -3.13 23.09 -7.43
C THR A 104 -2.85 21.80 -8.20
N PRO A 105 -2.84 21.81 -9.55
CA PRO A 105 -2.51 20.62 -10.34
C PRO A 105 -1.16 19.99 -9.96
N GLN A 106 -0.16 20.81 -9.63
CA GLN A 106 1.14 20.34 -9.17
C GLN A 106 1.05 19.63 -7.79
N GLN A 107 0.30 20.20 -6.84
CA GLN A 107 0.09 19.59 -5.52
C GLN A 107 -0.71 18.29 -5.62
N GLN A 108 -1.71 18.25 -6.50
CA GLN A 108 -2.46 17.03 -6.80
C GLN A 108 -1.53 15.96 -7.37
N ALA A 109 -0.70 16.29 -8.37
CA ALA A 109 0.27 15.36 -8.95
C ALA A 109 1.23 14.82 -7.89
N ALA A 110 1.79 15.69 -7.04
CA ALA A 110 2.67 15.28 -5.95
C ALA A 110 1.97 14.35 -4.95
N THR A 111 0.70 14.61 -4.62
CA THR A 111 -0.06 13.74 -3.71
C THR A 111 -0.37 12.38 -4.35
N LEU A 112 -0.69 12.35 -5.64
CA LEU A 112 -0.88 11.08 -6.38
C LEU A 112 0.42 10.27 -6.46
N ALA A 113 1.56 10.93 -6.68
CA ALA A 113 2.87 10.29 -6.69
C ALA A 113 3.16 9.62 -5.34
N LYS A 114 3.06 10.36 -4.23
CA LYS A 114 3.21 9.82 -2.87
C LYS A 114 2.30 8.63 -2.60
N ARG A 115 1.03 8.71 -3.02
CA ARG A 115 0.08 7.60 -2.88
C ARG A 115 0.50 6.38 -3.69
N ASN A 116 0.98 6.57 -4.92
CA ASN A 116 1.42 5.48 -5.77
C ASN A 116 2.67 4.80 -5.20
N ASP A 117 3.59 5.56 -4.61
CA ASP A 117 4.79 5.01 -3.96
C ASP A 117 4.40 4.19 -2.72
N TYR A 118 3.49 4.72 -1.89
CA TYR A 118 2.95 3.97 -0.75
C TYR A 118 2.27 2.66 -1.17
N ARG A 119 1.55 2.65 -2.29
CA ARG A 119 0.90 1.43 -2.83
C ARG A 119 1.90 0.37 -3.29
N LYS A 120 3.11 0.77 -3.68
CA LYS A 120 4.18 -0.16 -4.08
C LYS A 120 4.95 -0.72 -2.88
N MET A 121 4.80 -0.14 -1.69
CA MET A 121 5.48 -0.62 -0.49
C MET A 121 4.99 -2.00 -0.07
N SER A 122 5.94 -2.88 0.28
CA SER A 122 5.65 -4.16 0.91
C SER A 122 4.93 -3.99 2.25
N PRO A 123 4.21 -5.01 2.74
CA PRO A 123 3.58 -4.94 4.07
C PRO A 123 4.57 -4.59 5.19
N ALA A 124 5.79 -5.13 5.15
CA ALA A 124 6.84 -4.85 6.13
C ALA A 124 7.27 -3.37 6.10
N GLN A 125 7.47 -2.80 4.91
CA GLN A 125 7.80 -1.37 4.75
C GLN A 125 6.66 -0.47 5.27
N ARG A 126 5.40 -0.83 4.99
CA ARG A 126 4.24 -0.09 5.50
C ARG A 126 4.15 -0.13 7.02
N LEU A 127 4.42 -1.30 7.63
CA LEU A 127 4.45 -1.44 9.08
C LEU A 127 5.57 -0.60 9.71
N GLN A 128 6.75 -0.60 9.10
CA GLN A 128 7.87 0.21 9.59
C GLN A 128 7.53 1.70 9.53
N LEU A 129 6.96 2.17 8.41
CA LEU A 129 6.53 3.56 8.28
C LEU A 129 5.50 3.94 9.36
N GLN A 130 4.52 3.08 9.62
CA GLN A 130 3.53 3.29 10.67
C GLN A 130 4.18 3.40 12.06
N LYS A 131 5.10 2.49 12.40
CA LYS A 131 5.82 2.53 13.68
C LYS A 131 6.62 3.81 13.84
N THR A 132 7.37 4.21 12.80
CA THR A 132 8.14 5.45 12.81
C THR A 132 7.24 6.67 13.03
N GLN A 133 6.07 6.72 12.38
CA GLN A 133 5.09 7.79 12.58
C GLN A 133 4.56 7.83 14.01
N GLN A 134 4.17 6.68 14.56
CA GLN A 134 3.71 6.58 15.95
C GLN A 134 4.78 7.02 16.95
N SER A 135 6.03 6.59 16.75
CA SER A 135 7.14 7.03 17.60
C SER A 135 7.35 8.54 17.53
N TYR A 136 7.26 9.13 16.34
CA TYR A 136 7.40 10.58 16.16
C TYR A 136 6.27 11.37 16.84
N GLU A 137 5.03 10.91 16.74
CA GLU A 137 3.87 11.56 17.38
C GLU A 137 3.95 11.56 18.91
N LEU A 138 4.63 10.58 19.50
CA LEU A 138 4.85 10.48 20.94
C LEU A 138 5.99 11.37 21.46
N LEU A 139 6.83 11.94 20.59
CA LEU A 139 7.92 12.81 21.01
C LEU A 139 7.38 14.14 21.57
N PRO A 140 8.04 14.73 22.58
CA PRO A 140 7.76 16.10 23.01
C PRO A 140 7.85 17.09 21.84
N SER A 141 7.05 18.16 21.88
CA SER A 141 6.99 19.16 20.80
C SER A 141 8.34 19.81 20.50
N SER A 142 9.21 19.97 21.50
CA SER A 142 10.58 20.47 21.35
C SER A 142 11.45 19.53 20.51
N GLU A 143 11.36 18.22 20.75
CA GLU A 143 12.11 17.20 20.02
C GLU A 143 11.62 17.04 18.59
N GLN A 144 10.30 17.07 18.39
CA GLN A 144 9.70 17.11 17.05
C GLN A 144 10.20 18.32 16.25
N GLY A 145 10.26 19.49 16.88
CA GLY A 145 10.77 20.72 16.28
C GLY A 145 12.25 20.62 15.90
N ALA A 146 13.08 20.04 16.77
CA ALA A 146 14.49 19.81 16.49
C ALA A 146 14.70 18.86 15.30
N LEU A 147 13.96 17.74 15.26
CA LEU A 147 14.01 16.78 14.15
C LEU A 147 13.57 17.42 12.82
N ARG A 148 12.52 18.24 12.84
CA ARG A 148 12.06 18.96 11.63
C ARG A 148 13.15 19.90 11.11
N LYS A 149 13.77 20.69 11.98
CA LYS A 149 14.85 21.62 11.59
C LYS A 149 16.04 20.89 10.99
N GLN A 150 16.46 19.77 11.61
CA GLN A 150 17.54 18.94 11.07
C GLN A 150 17.21 18.43 9.67
N PHE A 151 15.98 17.94 9.48
CA PHE A 151 15.53 17.45 8.18
C PHE A 151 15.46 18.56 7.11
N GLU A 152 14.97 19.76 7.47
CA GLU A 152 14.95 20.94 6.59
C GLU A 152 16.37 21.34 6.18
N GLN A 153 17.33 21.35 7.11
CA GLN A 153 18.73 21.63 6.82
C GLN A 153 19.34 20.60 5.86
N LEU A 154 19.07 19.31 6.07
CA LEU A 154 19.52 18.25 5.16
C LEU A 154 18.92 18.43 3.76
N GLN A 155 17.65 18.80 3.64
CA GLN A 155 17.03 19.05 2.34
C GLN A 155 17.63 20.25 1.61
N GLN A 156 18.04 21.30 2.33
CA GLN A 156 18.67 22.48 1.73
C GLN A 156 20.06 22.17 1.14
N GLN A 157 20.73 21.13 1.65
CA GLN A 157 22.04 20.70 1.18
C GLN A 157 21.97 19.76 -0.03
N VAL A 158 20.80 19.18 -0.32
CA VAL A 158 20.62 18.26 -1.46
C VAL A 158 20.02 19.03 -2.64
N PRO A 159 20.66 19.02 -3.83
CA PRO A 159 20.10 19.66 -5.02
C PRO A 159 18.68 19.14 -5.29
N GLN A 160 17.71 20.03 -5.58
CA GLN A 160 16.31 19.65 -5.83
C GLN A 160 16.15 18.57 -6.92
N SER A 161 17.10 18.50 -7.86
CA SER A 161 17.22 17.46 -8.89
C SER A 161 17.42 16.05 -8.30
N ALA A 162 18.15 15.94 -7.19
CA ALA A 162 18.36 14.70 -6.43
C ALA A 162 17.20 14.40 -5.45
N LEU A 163 16.34 15.38 -5.17
CA LEU A 163 15.11 15.23 -4.36
C LEU A 163 13.87 14.93 -5.22
N SER A 164 14.06 14.41 -6.44
CA SER A 164 12.98 14.12 -7.40
C SER A 164 11.79 13.39 -6.73
N PRO A 165 10.54 13.83 -6.98
CA PRO A 165 9.33 13.29 -6.34
C PRO A 165 8.93 11.90 -6.84
N ALA A 166 9.80 11.22 -7.58
CA ALA A 166 9.63 9.83 -8.03
C ALA A 166 10.05 8.80 -6.95
N SER A 167 10.47 9.28 -5.78
CA SER A 167 10.69 8.46 -4.59
C SER A 167 10.06 9.19 -3.42
N GLY A 168 8.89 8.73 -3.00
CA GLY A 168 8.20 9.20 -1.80
C GLY A 168 9.11 9.11 -0.58
N LEU A 169 9.32 10.25 0.09
CA LEU A 169 10.36 10.44 1.10
C LEU A 169 11.75 10.14 0.50
N PRO A 170 12.84 10.72 1.01
CA PRO A 170 14.12 10.07 0.78
C PRO A 170 13.94 8.60 1.18
N SER A 171 14.10 7.68 0.22
CA SER A 171 14.36 6.29 0.55
C SER A 171 15.66 6.37 1.34
N ILE A 172 15.52 6.45 2.66
CA ILE A 172 16.61 6.24 3.58
C ILE A 172 16.87 4.73 3.60
N GLY A 173 17.23 4.20 2.43
CA GLY A 173 17.90 2.93 2.26
C GLY A 173 19.38 3.22 2.38
N GLY A 174 19.93 3.08 3.59
CA GLY A 174 21.39 3.04 3.81
C GLY A 174 21.97 4.11 4.73
N ALA A 175 21.32 5.26 4.92
CA ALA A 175 21.82 6.31 5.83
C ALA A 175 20.76 6.59 6.90
N GLY A 176 20.62 5.66 7.84
CA GLY A 176 19.58 5.66 8.87
C GLY A 176 19.08 7.06 9.26
N LEU A 177 17.75 7.21 9.34
CA LEU A 177 17.22 8.01 10.43
C LEU A 177 18.03 7.57 11.66
N PRO A 178 18.67 8.47 12.43
CA PRO A 178 19.29 8.03 13.66
C PRO A 178 18.25 7.17 14.35
N PRO A 179 18.58 5.92 14.72
CA PRO A 179 17.64 5.13 15.48
C PRO A 179 17.17 6.05 16.60
N VAL A 180 15.87 6.10 16.85
CA VAL A 180 15.34 6.62 18.11
C VAL A 180 15.76 5.65 19.23
N THR A 181 17.04 5.26 19.29
CA THR A 181 17.70 4.95 20.53
C THR A 181 17.69 6.24 21.29
N ALA A 182 16.71 6.36 22.18
CA ALA A 182 16.73 7.24 23.33
C ALA A 182 18.07 7.04 24.04
N THR A 183 19.07 7.77 23.58
CA THR A 183 20.34 7.89 24.27
C THR A 183 20.08 9.05 25.21
N PRO A 184 20.08 8.85 26.54
CA PRO A 184 19.96 9.97 27.45
C PRO A 184 21.13 10.91 27.13
N ILE A 185 20.82 12.09 26.61
CA ILE A 185 21.83 13.13 26.42
C ILE A 185 22.26 13.52 27.83
N ASN A 186 23.38 12.93 28.24
CA ASN A 186 24.10 13.27 29.44
C ASN A 186 24.55 14.72 29.29
N VAL A 187 23.92 15.61 30.05
CA VAL A 187 24.33 17.01 30.16
C VAL A 187 25.62 17.02 30.96
N LEU A 188 26.78 17.16 30.29
CA LEU A 188 28.02 17.47 30.97
C LEU A 188 28.12 18.98 31.25
N PRO A 189 28.72 19.36 32.39
CA PRO A 189 28.55 20.67 32.99
C PRO A 189 29.47 21.71 32.36
N VAL A 190 28.97 22.94 32.25
CA VAL A 190 29.80 24.10 31.90
C VAL A 190 30.39 24.64 33.21
N HIS A 191 31.73 24.68 33.28
CA HIS A 191 32.49 25.46 34.26
C HIS A 191 32.37 26.95 33.98
#